data_AF-A0A7W8HM97-F1
#
_entry.id   AF-A0A7W8HM97-F1
#
_cell.length_a   1.000
_cell.length_b   1.000
_cell.length_c   1.000
_cell.angle_alpha   90.00
_cell.angle_beta   90.00
_cell.angle_gamma   90.00
#
_symmetry.space_group_name_H-M   'P 1'
#
loop_
_entity.id
_entity.type
_entity.pdbx_description
1 polymer ?
#
loop_
_entity_poly.entity_id
_entity_poly.type
_entity_poly.pdbx_seq_one_letter_code
_entity_poly.pdbx_strand_id
1 'polypeptide(L)'
;MSKDQPSRYGANQIAEIANGIVDPVLARRAGINTALLGSWEDIVGESFADCTRPEKIAWPRRSDLPEEGGHRPGVLTIACEGARALFLSHAQGELIARINGFFGYPAIGQVRIVQKPVSVASARPKIRKLEGEKARRLQAMMDGIEDENLRRAVERLGTAVLQARRK
;
A
#
# COMPACT_ATOMS: atom_id res chain seq x y z
N MET A 1 38.68 -24.50 6.73
CA MET A 1 38.36 -23.27 7.49
C MET A 1 38.26 -22.15 6.46
N SER A 2 37.07 -21.95 5.88
CA SER A 2 36.01 -20.99 6.28
C SER A 2 36.07 -19.75 5.37
N LYS A 3 35.56 -19.81 4.13
CA LYS A 3 34.16 -19.66 3.64
C LYS A 3 33.88 -18.21 3.24
N ASP A 4 34.00 -18.01 1.93
CA ASP A 4 33.57 -16.89 1.10
C ASP A 4 32.10 -16.51 1.39
N GLN A 5 31.78 -15.21 1.51
CA GLN A 5 30.42 -14.74 1.72
C GLN A 5 30.08 -13.61 0.72
N PRO A 6 29.05 -13.76 -0.13
CA PRO A 6 28.77 -12.81 -1.22
C PRO A 6 28.03 -11.56 -0.72
N SER A 7 28.44 -10.41 -1.25
CA SER A 7 27.88 -9.08 -1.01
C SER A 7 26.44 -8.96 -1.56
N ARG A 8 25.50 -8.63 -0.68
CA ARG A 8 24.07 -8.44 -0.97
C ARG A 8 23.81 -7.08 -1.64
N TYR A 9 24.18 -6.94 -2.92
CA TYR A 9 23.77 -5.81 -3.76
C TYR A 9 22.36 -6.07 -4.32
N GLY A 10 21.35 -5.34 -3.82
CA GLY A 10 19.99 -5.42 -4.37
C GLY A 10 18.90 -4.75 -3.51
N ALA A 11 19.06 -4.69 -2.19
CA ALA A 11 18.07 -4.08 -1.30
C ALA A 11 18.16 -2.54 -1.25
N ASN A 12 19.36 -1.98 -1.40
CA ASN A 12 19.58 -0.53 -1.29
C ASN A 12 19.00 0.28 -2.48
N GLN A 13 18.79 -0.36 -3.62
CA GLN A 13 18.28 0.30 -4.83
C GLN A 13 16.78 0.63 -4.73
N ILE A 14 16.01 -0.12 -3.95
CA ILE A 14 14.58 0.15 -3.74
C ILE A 14 14.41 1.31 -2.75
N ALA A 15 15.29 1.43 -1.75
CA ALA A 15 15.28 2.51 -0.77
C ALA A 15 15.59 3.89 -1.40
N GLU A 16 16.48 3.95 -2.39
CA GLU A 16 16.72 5.20 -3.14
C GLU A 16 15.55 5.58 -4.06
N ILE A 17 14.92 4.60 -4.71
CA ILE A 17 13.75 4.84 -5.56
C ILE A 17 12.52 5.25 -4.71
N ALA A 18 12.41 4.75 -3.47
CA ALA A 18 11.39 5.16 -2.52
C ALA A 18 11.53 6.63 -2.08
N ASN A 19 12.75 7.18 -2.03
CA ASN A 19 13.00 8.59 -1.74
C ASN A 19 12.67 9.50 -2.93
N GLY A 20 12.75 8.99 -4.16
CA GLY A 20 12.50 9.75 -5.40
C GLY A 20 11.03 9.84 -5.85
N ILE A 21 10.13 9.03 -5.27
CA ILE A 21 8.70 8.97 -5.68
C ILE A 21 7.80 9.34 -4.50
N VAL A 22 8.10 10.45 -3.81
CA VAL A 22 7.11 11.13 -2.98
C VAL A 22 6.38 12.12 -3.86
N ASP A 23 5.34 11.65 -4.54
CA ASP A 23 4.46 12.48 -5.35
C ASP A 23 3.84 13.59 -4.46
N PRO A 24 4.04 14.89 -4.78
CA PRO A 24 3.57 16.01 -3.96
C PRO A 24 2.04 16.10 -3.88
N VAL A 25 1.31 15.35 -4.70
CA VAL A 25 -0.16 15.30 -4.70
C VAL A 25 -0.69 14.30 -3.65
N LEU A 26 0.06 13.24 -3.33
CA LEU A 26 -0.35 12.22 -2.34
C LEU A 26 0.13 12.51 -0.91
N ALA A 27 1.25 13.23 -0.78
CA ALA A 27 1.73 13.79 0.49
C ALA A 27 0.68 14.68 1.19
N ARG A 28 -0.29 15.21 0.43
CA ARG A 28 -1.31 16.14 0.91
C ARG A 28 -2.48 15.49 1.67
N ARG A 29 -2.69 14.17 1.62
CA ARG A 29 -3.92 13.57 2.21
C ARG A 29 -3.77 12.60 3.38
N ALA A 30 -2.60 12.02 3.65
CA ALA A 30 -2.39 11.22 4.87
C ALA A 30 -0.92 10.86 5.21
N GLY A 31 0.07 11.22 4.40
CA GLY A 31 1.49 10.91 4.67
C GLY A 31 1.83 9.42 4.75
N ILE A 32 0.96 8.53 4.25
CA ILE A 32 1.22 7.08 4.19
C ILE A 32 1.87 6.75 2.85
N ASN A 33 2.97 5.99 2.91
CA ASN A 33 3.62 5.41 1.74
C ASN A 33 2.69 4.35 1.11
N THR A 34 2.40 4.44 -0.18
CA THR A 34 1.58 3.46 -0.92
C THR A 34 2.15 2.04 -0.84
N ALA A 35 3.47 1.89 -0.69
CA ALA A 35 4.11 0.61 -0.45
C ALA A 35 3.73 0.01 0.92
N LEU A 36 3.56 0.84 1.96
CA LEU A 36 3.11 0.36 3.28
C LEU A 36 1.69 -0.20 3.22
N LEU A 37 0.81 0.44 2.44
CA LEU A 37 -0.56 -0.04 2.24
C LEU A 37 -0.58 -1.36 1.45
N GLY A 38 0.28 -1.50 0.44
CA GLY A 38 0.37 -2.70 -0.39
C GLY A 38 0.92 -3.93 0.34
N SER A 39 1.82 -3.73 1.31
CA SER A 39 2.44 -4.81 2.09
C SER A 39 1.93 -4.89 3.53
N TRP A 40 0.81 -4.23 3.84
CA TRP A 40 0.31 -4.16 5.22
C TRP A 40 0.04 -5.53 5.81
N GLU A 41 -0.63 -6.40 5.05
CA GLU A 41 -0.99 -7.77 5.46
C GLU A 41 0.26 -8.61 5.79
N ASP A 42 1.32 -8.48 4.99
CA ASP A 42 2.60 -9.15 5.22
C ASP A 42 3.30 -8.63 6.48
N ILE A 43 3.23 -7.32 6.73
CA ILE A 43 3.89 -6.66 7.87
C ILE A 43 3.18 -7.03 9.18
N VAL A 44 1.85 -6.95 9.23
CA VAL A 44 1.10 -7.23 10.46
C VAL A 44 0.85 -8.72 10.68
N GLY A 45 0.92 -9.51 9.60
CA GLY A 45 0.60 -10.92 9.58
C GLY A 45 -0.91 -11.21 9.59
N GLU A 46 -1.25 -12.44 9.25
CA GLU A 46 -2.63 -12.93 9.10
C GLU A 46 -3.51 -12.68 10.34
N SER A 47 -2.93 -12.68 11.54
CA SER A 47 -3.64 -12.46 12.81
C SER A 47 -4.25 -11.07 12.96
N PHE A 48 -3.77 -10.08 12.20
CA PHE A 48 -4.17 -8.67 12.29
C PHE A 48 -4.52 -8.04 10.94
N ALA A 49 -4.23 -8.71 9.82
CA ALA A 49 -4.47 -8.20 8.47
C ALA A 49 -5.94 -7.78 8.24
N ASP A 50 -6.88 -8.64 8.66
CA ASP A 50 -8.31 -8.41 8.43
C ASP A 50 -8.94 -7.35 9.35
N CYS A 51 -8.33 -7.11 10.51
CA CYS A 51 -8.90 -6.26 11.55
C CYS A 51 -8.10 -4.98 11.81
N THR A 52 -7.05 -4.70 11.03
CA THR A 52 -6.20 -3.51 11.20
C THR A 52 -5.85 -2.83 9.89
N ARG A 53 -5.73 -1.50 9.91
CA ARG A 53 -5.29 -0.70 8.76
C ARG A 53 -4.48 0.53 9.15
N PRO A 54 -3.45 0.90 8.37
CA PRO A 54 -2.71 2.13 8.62
C PRO A 54 -3.52 3.34 8.15
N GLU A 55 -3.68 4.35 9.01
CA GLU A 55 -4.50 5.54 8.74
C GLU A 55 -3.69 6.79 8.40
N LYS A 56 -2.58 7.00 9.13
CA LYS A 56 -1.64 8.12 8.87
C LYS A 56 -0.35 7.92 9.63
N ILE A 57 0.73 8.50 9.11
CA ILE A 57 1.98 8.67 9.87
C ILE A 57 2.14 10.15 10.20
N ALA A 58 2.22 10.47 11.49
CA ALA A 58 2.55 11.80 11.96
C ALA A 58 4.06 11.90 12.14
N TRP A 59 4.70 12.62 11.21
CA TRP A 59 6.12 12.91 11.26
C TRP A 59 6.40 14.14 12.15
N PRO A 60 7.48 14.12 12.95
CA PRO A 60 7.91 15.27 13.72
C PRO A 60 8.28 16.44 12.80
N ARG A 61 8.06 17.68 13.26
CA ARG A 61 8.35 18.87 12.45
C ARG A 61 9.86 19.11 12.41
N ARG A 62 10.34 19.75 11.34
CA ARG A 62 11.77 20.10 11.19
C ARG A 62 12.33 20.94 12.35
N SER A 63 11.48 21.76 13.00
CA SER A 63 11.85 22.54 14.20
C SER A 63 12.17 21.67 15.42
N ASP A 64 11.67 20.43 15.44
CA ASP A 64 11.82 19.50 16.54
C ASP A 64 12.96 18.50 16.28
N LEU A 65 13.65 18.62 15.14
CA LEU A 65 14.80 17.78 14.80
C LEU A 65 16.08 18.37 15.41
N PRO A 66 17.00 17.53 15.92
CA PRO A 66 18.32 18.00 16.35
C PRO A 66 19.05 18.68 15.20
N GLU A 67 19.80 19.76 15.48
CA GLU A 67 20.58 20.48 14.47
C GLU A 67 21.61 19.60 13.73
N GLU A 68 21.98 18.45 14.31
CA GLU A 68 22.89 17.45 13.72
C GLU A 68 22.24 16.52 12.67
N GLY A 69 21.06 16.84 12.13
CA GLY A 69 20.50 16.11 10.99
C GLY A 69 19.93 14.72 11.33
N GLY A 70 19.57 14.48 12.59
CA GLY A 70 18.96 13.23 13.01
C GLY A 70 17.52 13.04 12.51
N HIS A 71 17.17 11.81 12.11
CA HIS A 71 15.78 11.42 11.84
C HIS A 71 15.08 11.05 13.15
N ARG A 72 14.04 11.81 13.54
CA ARG A 72 13.16 11.36 14.63
C ARG A 72 12.11 10.39 14.09
N PRO A 73 11.82 9.30 14.82
CA PRO A 73 10.78 8.37 14.44
C PRO A 73 9.40 9.03 14.52
N GLY A 74 8.52 8.68 13.58
CA GLY A 74 7.13 9.13 13.51
C GLY A 74 6.17 8.29 14.36
N VAL A 75 4.93 8.77 14.44
CA VAL A 75 3.82 8.08 15.10
C VAL A 75 2.86 7.53 14.05
N LEU A 76 2.73 6.21 13.96
CA LEU A 76 1.78 5.55 13.06
C LEU A 76 0.41 5.42 13.76
N THR A 77 -0.63 5.94 13.14
CA THR A 77 -2.01 5.71 13.58
C THR A 77 -2.57 4.50 12.83
N ILE A 78 -3.12 3.54 13.56
CA ILE A 78 -3.71 2.30 13.03
C ILE A 78 -5.18 2.25 13.43
N ALA A 79 -6.07 2.10 12.45
CA ALA A 79 -7.45 1.72 12.68
C ALA A 79 -7.51 0.23 13.04
N CYS A 80 -8.17 -0.12 14.14
CA CYS A 80 -8.37 -1.50 14.55
C CYS A 80 -9.83 -1.74 14.93
N GLU A 81 -10.35 -2.93 14.63
CA GLU A 81 -11.64 -3.35 15.16
C GLU A 81 -11.56 -3.51 16.69
N GLY A 82 -12.58 -3.02 17.41
CA GLY A 82 -12.54 -2.89 18.87
C GLY A 82 -12.22 -4.20 19.61
N ALA A 83 -12.73 -5.34 19.12
CA ALA A 83 -12.50 -6.66 19.72
C ALA A 83 -11.03 -7.13 19.64
N ARG A 84 -10.23 -6.57 18.72
CA ARG A 84 -8.83 -6.94 18.48
C ARG A 84 -7.83 -5.89 18.93
N ALA A 85 -8.30 -4.71 19.37
CA ALA A 85 -7.46 -3.59 19.76
C ALA A 85 -6.53 -3.91 20.94
N LEU A 86 -6.99 -4.68 21.93
CA LEU A 86 -6.15 -5.07 23.08
C LEU A 86 -4.99 -5.98 22.66
N PHE A 87 -5.26 -6.95 21.79
CA PHE A 87 -4.24 -7.86 21.25
C PHE A 87 -3.19 -7.09 20.44
N LEU A 88 -3.64 -6.13 19.62
CA LEU A 88 -2.75 -5.26 18.86
C LEU A 88 -1.88 -4.38 19.76
N SER A 89 -2.44 -3.84 20.86
CA SER A 89 -1.66 -3.08 21.86
C SER A 89 -0.56 -3.92 22.50
N HIS A 90 -0.82 -5.19 22.79
CA HIS A 90 0.19 -6.10 23.35
C HIS A 90 1.27 -6.44 22.32
N ALA A 91 0.88 -6.65 21.06
CA ALA A 91 1.79 -6.92 19.95
C ALA A 91 2.47 -5.66 19.37
N GLN A 92 2.27 -4.48 19.99
CA GLN A 92 2.72 -3.21 19.43
C GLN A 92 4.24 -3.14 19.22
N GLY A 93 5.03 -3.69 20.15
CA GLY A 93 6.49 -3.68 20.06
C GLY A 93 6.99 -4.49 18.85
N GLU A 94 6.41 -5.66 18.64
CA GLU A 94 6.72 -6.52 17.49
C GLU A 94 6.30 -5.85 16.19
N LEU A 95 5.10 -5.26 16.16
CA LEU A 95 4.59 -4.54 14.99
C LEU A 95 5.51 -3.38 14.59
N ILE A 96 5.99 -2.59 15.55
CA ILE A 96 6.95 -1.51 15.29
C ILE A 96 8.26 -2.07 14.69
N ALA A 97 8.76 -3.18 15.23
CA ALA A 97 9.97 -3.82 14.72
C ALA A 97 9.78 -4.29 13.26
N ARG A 98 8.64 -4.91 12.94
CA ARG A 98 8.31 -5.36 11.57
C ARG A 98 8.16 -4.19 10.60
N ILE A 99 7.47 -3.12 11.01
CA ILE A 99 7.31 -1.90 10.21
C ILE A 99 8.67 -1.25 9.94
N ASN A 100 9.53 -1.12 10.96
CA ASN A 100 10.87 -0.55 10.78
C ASN A 100 11.77 -1.46 9.93
N GLY A 101 11.60 -2.79 10.02
CA GLY A 101 12.25 -3.75 9.12
C GLY A 101 11.83 -3.55 7.66
N PHE A 102 10.55 -3.25 7.40
CA PHE A 102 10.06 -2.90 6.07
C PHE A 102 10.66 -1.57 5.56
N PHE A 103 10.75 -0.56 6.41
CA PHE A 103 11.36 0.73 6.04
C PHE A 103 12.89 0.66 5.89
N GLY A 104 13.56 -0.28 6.58
CA GLY A 104 15.01 -0.41 6.59
C GLY A 104 15.73 0.59 7.51
N TYR A 105 14.99 1.39 8.27
CA TYR A 105 15.48 2.37 9.25
C TYR A 105 14.40 2.59 10.35
N PRO A 106 14.72 3.20 11.51
CA PRO A 106 13.75 3.42 12.59
C PRO A 106 12.75 4.54 12.25
N ALA A 107 11.86 4.25 11.32
CA ALA A 107 10.86 5.17 10.80
C ALA A 107 9.74 5.46 11.81
N ILE A 108 9.31 4.44 12.56
CA ILE A 108 8.21 4.50 13.51
C ILE A 108 8.73 4.21 14.91
N GLY A 109 8.35 5.06 15.87
CA GLY A 109 8.75 4.94 17.27
C GLY A 109 7.56 4.68 18.18
N GLN A 110 6.36 5.01 17.71
CA GLN A 110 5.13 4.82 18.45
C GLN A 110 3.99 4.47 17.51
N VAL A 111 3.10 3.60 17.98
CA VAL A 111 1.84 3.28 17.33
C VAL A 111 0.71 3.83 18.18
N ARG A 112 -0.28 4.42 17.52
CA ARG A 112 -1.53 4.89 18.12
C ARG A 112 -2.68 4.09 17.52
N ILE A 113 -3.38 3.34 18.35
CA ILE A 113 -4.53 2.54 17.93
C ILE A 113 -5.80 3.38 18.07
N VAL A 114 -6.59 3.41 17.00
CA VAL A 114 -7.91 4.06 16.98
C VAL A 114 -8.94 3.01 16.65
N GLN A 115 -9.94 2.86 17.51
CA GLN A 115 -11.01 1.91 17.28
C GLN A 115 -11.95 2.45 16.21
N LYS A 116 -11.95 1.81 15.04
CA LYS A 116 -12.82 2.14 13.91
C LYS A 116 -13.25 0.85 13.23
N PRO A 117 -14.43 0.79 12.62
CA PRO A 117 -14.78 -0.32 11.75
C PRO A 117 -13.77 -0.39 10.61
N VAL A 118 -13.02 -1.49 10.55
CA VAL A 118 -12.06 -1.75 9.47
C VAL A 118 -12.84 -2.38 8.34
N SER A 119 -13.55 -1.57 7.56
CA SER A 119 -14.26 -2.10 6.40
C SER A 119 -13.23 -2.62 5.41
N VAL A 120 -13.15 -3.95 5.19
CA VAL A 120 -12.27 -4.55 4.17
C VAL A 120 -12.66 -4.10 2.76
N ALA A 121 -12.30 -2.87 2.41
CA ALA A 121 -12.41 -2.34 1.06
C ALA A 121 -11.35 -3.01 0.19
N SER A 122 -11.70 -4.15 -0.39
CA SER A 122 -11.25 -4.54 -1.73
C SER A 122 -12.25 -5.51 -2.34
N ALA A 123 -13.51 -5.08 -2.43
CA ALA A 123 -14.24 -5.43 -3.63
C ALA A 123 -13.58 -4.62 -4.75
N ARG A 124 -12.64 -5.25 -5.49
CA ARG A 124 -12.19 -4.75 -6.79
C ARG A 124 -13.46 -4.28 -7.48
N PRO A 125 -13.61 -3.00 -7.87
CA PRO A 125 -14.85 -2.53 -8.45
C PRO A 125 -15.17 -3.49 -9.58
N LYS A 126 -16.27 -4.26 -9.44
CA LYS A 126 -16.68 -5.18 -10.48
C LYS A 126 -16.82 -4.32 -11.72
N ILE A 127 -15.91 -4.52 -12.67
CA ILE A 127 -15.97 -3.88 -13.97
C ILE A 127 -17.35 -4.30 -14.49
N ARG A 128 -18.30 -3.37 -14.48
CA ARG A 128 -19.65 -3.66 -14.95
C ARG A 128 -19.53 -4.07 -16.41
N LYS A 129 -20.43 -4.88 -16.94
CA LYS A 129 -20.39 -5.10 -18.40
C LYS A 129 -20.65 -3.75 -19.08
N LEU A 130 -19.95 -3.46 -20.17
CA LEU A 130 -20.30 -2.32 -21.02
C LEU A 130 -21.72 -2.58 -21.54
N GLU A 131 -22.57 -1.56 -21.50
CA GLU A 131 -23.94 -1.63 -22.02
C GLU A 131 -24.13 -0.64 -23.18
N GLY A 132 -25.07 -0.94 -24.07
CA GLY A 132 -25.47 -0.07 -25.17
C GLY A 132 -24.41 0.10 -26.27
N GLU A 133 -24.33 1.31 -26.83
CA GLU A 133 -23.47 1.65 -27.98
C GLU A 133 -21.99 1.34 -27.74
N LYS A 134 -21.52 1.51 -26.50
CA LYS A 134 -20.12 1.26 -26.13
C LYS A 134 -19.74 -0.22 -26.20
N ALA A 135 -20.69 -1.12 -25.90
CA ALA A 135 -20.47 -2.57 -26.02
C ALA A 135 -20.39 -3.00 -27.48
N ARG A 136 -21.28 -2.45 -28.33
CA ARG A 136 -21.27 -2.70 -29.79
C ARG A 136 -19.99 -2.19 -30.44
N ARG A 137 -19.52 -1.00 -30.03
CA ARG A 137 -18.26 -0.44 -30.50
C ARG A 137 -17.06 -1.31 -30.10
N LEU A 138 -17.03 -1.83 -28.88
CA LEU A 138 -15.96 -2.72 -28.44
C LEU A 138 -15.98 -4.05 -29.21
N GLN A 139 -17.16 -4.65 -29.44
CA GLN A 139 -17.29 -5.86 -30.26
C GLN A 139 -16.82 -5.64 -31.70
N ALA A 140 -17.18 -4.51 -32.32
CA ALA A 140 -16.71 -4.18 -33.67
C ALA A 140 -15.19 -3.98 -33.74
N MET A 141 -14.56 -3.46 -32.66
CA MET A 141 -13.10 -3.32 -32.57
C MET A 141 -12.37 -4.64 -32.30
N MET A 142 -13.10 -5.68 -31.88
CA MET A 142 -12.56 -7.02 -31.61
C MET A 142 -12.82 -8.01 -32.76
N ASP A 143 -13.46 -7.55 -33.84
CA ASP A 143 -13.74 -8.37 -35.00
C ASP A 143 -12.43 -8.69 -35.74
N GLY A 144 -12.18 -9.98 -36.00
CA GLY A 144 -10.92 -10.48 -36.57
C GLY A 144 -9.86 -10.96 -35.56
N ILE A 145 -10.15 -10.97 -34.26
CA ILE A 145 -9.26 -11.61 -33.27
C ILE A 145 -9.59 -13.11 -33.18
N GLU A 146 -8.72 -13.95 -33.73
CA GLU A 146 -8.85 -15.42 -33.71
C GLU A 146 -8.37 -16.05 -32.39
N ASP A 147 -7.45 -15.39 -31.69
CA ASP A 147 -6.93 -15.85 -30.40
C ASP A 147 -7.88 -15.47 -29.24
N GLU A 148 -8.46 -16.48 -28.61
CA GLU A 148 -9.43 -16.34 -27.52
C GLU A 148 -8.84 -15.73 -26.24
N ASN A 149 -7.56 -15.94 -25.95
CA ASN A 149 -6.89 -15.33 -24.80
C ASN A 149 -6.66 -13.83 -25.04
N LEU A 150 -6.22 -13.48 -26.25
CA LEU A 150 -6.06 -12.09 -26.68
C LEU A 150 -7.41 -11.37 -26.68
N ARG A 151 -8.45 -12.01 -27.19
CA ARG A 151 -9.83 -11.50 -27.20
C ARG A 151 -10.30 -11.13 -25.79
N ARG A 152 -10.10 -12.02 -24.81
CA ARG A 152 -10.47 -11.77 -23.41
C ARG A 152 -9.65 -10.66 -22.75
N ALA A 153 -8.36 -10.56 -23.08
CA ALA A 153 -7.50 -9.50 -22.57
C ALA A 153 -7.95 -8.13 -23.10
N VAL A 154 -8.24 -8.04 -24.40
CA VAL A 154 -8.73 -6.83 -25.07
C VAL A 154 -10.12 -6.44 -24.57
N GLU A 155 -11.02 -7.41 -24.34
CA GLU A 155 -12.35 -7.16 -23.79
C GLU A 155 -12.26 -6.52 -22.39
N ARG A 156 -11.44 -7.09 -21.50
CA ARG A 156 -11.23 -6.58 -20.14
C ARG A 156 -10.66 -5.17 -20.15
N LEU A 157 -9.68 -4.90 -21.01
CA LEU A 157 -9.06 -3.58 -21.13
C LEU A 157 -10.03 -2.55 -21.73
N GLY A 158 -10.70 -2.89 -22.84
CA GLY A 158 -11.66 -2.03 -23.51
C GLY A 158 -12.84 -1.66 -22.61
N THR A 159 -13.29 -2.61 -21.78
CA THR A 159 -14.31 -2.38 -20.76
C THR A 159 -13.86 -1.38 -19.71
N ALA A 160 -12.63 -1.50 -19.19
CA ALA A 160 -12.08 -0.56 -18.22
C ALA A 160 -11.89 0.87 -18.79
N VAL A 161 -11.37 1.00 -20.01
CA VAL A 161 -11.08 2.29 -20.66
C VAL A 161 -12.36 3.03 -21.05
N LEU A 162 -13.34 2.34 -21.62
CA LEU A 162 -14.61 2.95 -22.06
C LEU A 162 -15.55 3.31 -20.87
N GLN A 163 -15.33 2.70 -19.71
CA GLN A 163 -16.00 3.05 -18.45
C GLN A 163 -15.36 4.24 -17.74
N ALA A 164 -14.03 4.36 -17.75
CA ALA A 164 -13.30 5.46 -17.11
C ALA A 164 -13.55 6.83 -17.79
N ARG A 165 -14.00 6.85 -19.06
CA ARG A 165 -14.39 8.07 -19.79
C ARG A 165 -15.74 8.66 -19.34
N ARG A 166 -15.91 8.90 -18.05
CA ARG A 166 -16.98 9.75 -17.49
C ARG A 166 -16.44 11.18 -17.43
N LYS A 167 -17.01 12.05 -18.26
CA LYS A 167 -16.77 13.50 -18.24
C LYS A 167 -17.61 14.13 -17.13
#